data_AF-A0A3C0W0Q0-F1
#
_entry.id   AF-A0A3C0W0Q0-F1
#
_cell.length_a   1.000
_cell.length_b   1.000
_cell.length_c   1.000
_cell.angle_alpha   90.00
_cell.angle_beta   90.00
_cell.angle_gamma   90.00
#
_symmetry.space_group_name_H-M   'P 1'
#
loop_
_entity.id
_entity.type
_entity.pdbx_description
1 polymer ?
#
loop_
_entity_poly.entity_id
_entity_poly.type
_entity_poly.pdbx_seq_one_letter_code
_entity_poly.pdbx_strand_id
1 'polypeptide(L)'
;MHGSFDTHHLGPLAIEAITQIARAKPETHFLFIGKETAALENLAKRVRRAVRSANIQCTGFVDYNLIADGLGQAHVGIIPYESSVGTHSAFVA
;
A
#
# COMPACT_ATOMS: atom_id res chain seq x y z
N MET A 1 5.69 4.11 11.54
CA MET A 1 6.24 2.81 11.09
C MET A 1 6.66 2.97 9.64
N HIS A 2 7.95 2.92 9.30
CA HIS A 2 8.39 2.97 7.90
C HIS A 2 8.29 1.54 7.36
N GLY A 3 7.13 1.16 6.87
CA GLY A 3 7.03 -0.06 6.06
C GLY A 3 7.85 0.19 4.80
N SER A 4 8.84 -0.67 4.53
CA SER A 4 9.53 -0.65 3.24
C SER A 4 8.55 -1.10 2.17
N PHE A 5 8.50 -0.42 1.04
CA PHE A 5 7.77 -0.93 -0.14
C PHE A 5 8.58 -2.05 -0.80
N ASP A 6 8.80 -3.15 -0.08
CA ASP A 6 9.48 -4.34 -0.57
C ASP A 6 8.47 -5.45 -0.91
N THR A 7 8.99 -6.58 -1.37
CA THR A 7 8.18 -7.73 -1.77
C THR A 7 7.48 -8.43 -0.61
N HIS A 8 7.95 -8.24 0.62
CA HIS A 8 7.31 -8.82 1.81
C HIS A 8 6.08 -8.02 2.23
N HIS A 9 6.17 -6.68 2.18
CA HIS A 9 5.08 -5.77 2.50
C HIS A 9 4.04 -5.69 1.37
N LEU A 10 4.46 -5.84 0.12
CA LEU A 10 3.64 -5.69 -1.08
C LEU A 10 3.43 -7.02 -1.81
N GLY A 11 3.32 -8.10 -1.04
CA GLY A 11 3.18 -9.48 -1.51
C GLY A 11 1.78 -9.83 -2.03
N PRO A 12 1.50 -11.13 -2.22
CA PRO A 12 0.20 -11.64 -2.68
C PRO A 12 -1.01 -11.12 -1.90
N LEU A 13 -0.96 -11.10 -0.56
CA LEU A 13 -2.06 -10.58 0.27
C LEU A 13 -2.36 -9.11 -0.01
N ALA A 14 -1.34 -8.27 -0.16
CA ALA A 14 -1.51 -6.86 -0.49
C ALA A 14 -2.21 -6.67 -1.85
N ILE A 15 -1.77 -7.45 -2.85
CA ILE A 15 -2.33 -7.42 -4.20
C ILE A 15 -3.80 -7.87 -4.18
N GLU A 16 -4.10 -8.95 -3.46
CA GLU A 16 -5.47 -9.45 -3.34
C GLU A 16 -6.38 -8.45 -2.63
N ALA A 17 -5.98 -7.95 -1.47
CA ALA A 17 -6.75 -6.99 -0.68
C ALA A 17 -7.09 -5.74 -1.51
N ILE A 18 -6.09 -5.11 -2.14
CA ILE A 18 -6.29 -3.92 -2.97
C ILE A 18 -7.17 -4.25 -4.18
N THR A 19 -6.98 -5.41 -4.82
CA THR A 19 -7.82 -5.85 -5.94
C THR A 19 -9.28 -5.99 -5.54
N GLN A 20 -9.55 -6.64 -4.40
CA GLN A 20 -10.91 -6.83 -3.91
C GLN A 20 -11.58 -5.50 -3.54
N ILE A 21 -10.86 -4.62 -2.84
CA ILE A 21 -11.36 -3.28 -2.49
C ILE A 21 -11.62 -2.47 -3.76
N ALA A 22 -10.71 -2.45 -4.73
CA ALA A 22 -10.88 -1.71 -5.98
C ALA A 22 -12.06 -2.22 -6.83
N ARG A 23 -12.43 -3.51 -6.73
CA ARG A 23 -13.64 -4.07 -7.35
C ARG A 23 -14.91 -3.65 -6.63
N ALA A 24 -14.89 -3.71 -5.31
CA ALA A 24 -16.06 -3.44 -4.48
C ALA A 24 -16.36 -1.94 -4.36
N LYS A 25 -15.32 -1.09 -4.37
CA LYS A 25 -15.36 0.37 -4.19
C LYS A 25 -14.42 1.05 -5.20
N PRO A 26 -14.83 1.17 -6.48
CA PRO A 26 -13.98 1.70 -7.55
C PRO A 26 -13.50 3.14 -7.33
N GLU A 27 -14.18 3.91 -6.49
CA GLU A 27 -13.84 5.25 -6.05
C GLU A 27 -12.72 5.31 -5.02
N THR A 28 -12.26 4.16 -4.51
CA THR A 28 -11.19 4.11 -3.50
C THR A 28 -9.87 4.59 -4.08
N HIS A 29 -9.23 5.54 -3.39
CA HIS A 29 -7.91 6.04 -3.72
C HIS A 29 -6.87 5.35 -2.84
N PHE A 30 -5.92 4.65 -3.46
CA PHE A 30 -4.81 4.00 -2.75
C PHE A 30 -3.57 4.89 -2.85
N LEU A 31 -3.19 5.50 -1.74
CA LEU A 31 -2.01 6.37 -1.65
C LEU A 31 -0.87 5.66 -0.91
N PHE A 32 0.25 5.51 -1.60
CA PHE A 32 1.50 5.01 -1.03
C PHE A 32 2.42 6.19 -0.74
N ILE A 33 2.72 6.42 0.55
CA ILE A 33 3.60 7.50 1.00
C ILE A 33 5.00 6.95 1.21
N GLY A 34 5.94 7.30 0.33
CA GLY A 34 7.32 6.84 0.39
C GLY A 34 7.95 6.65 -0.98
N LYS A 35 9.25 6.33 -0.98
CA LYS A 35 10.03 6.15 -2.21
C LYS A 35 9.42 5.06 -3.08
N GLU A 36 9.28 5.34 -4.37
CA GLU A 36 8.85 4.35 -5.35
C GLU A 36 9.86 3.19 -5.45
N THR A 37 9.35 1.97 -5.58
CA THR A 37 10.15 0.75 -5.66
C THR A 37 9.61 -0.16 -6.75
N ALA A 38 10.47 -1.07 -7.23
CA ALA A 38 10.07 -2.10 -8.18
C ALA A 38 8.93 -2.99 -7.65
N ALA A 39 8.86 -3.22 -6.32
CA ALA A 39 7.78 -3.98 -5.72
C ALA A 39 6.44 -3.24 -5.81
N LEU A 40 6.42 -1.93 -5.54
CA LEU A 40 5.22 -1.10 -5.70
C LEU A 40 4.77 -1.01 -7.15
N GLU A 41 5.70 -0.81 -8.09
CA GLU A 41 5.39 -0.83 -9.52
C GLU A 41 4.75 -2.16 -9.94
N ASN A 42 5.31 -3.28 -9.48
CA ASN A 42 4.80 -4.61 -9.79
C ASN A 42 3.40 -4.85 -9.19
N LEU A 43 3.17 -4.42 -7.94
CA LEU A 43 1.84 -4.45 -7.33
C LEU A 43 0.84 -3.65 -8.17
N ALA A 44 1.17 -2.40 -8.52
CA ALA A 44 0.28 -1.55 -9.29
C ALA A 44 -0.03 -2.13 -10.67
N LYS A 45 0.96 -2.72 -11.36
CA LYS A 45 0.77 -3.43 -12.64
C LYS A 45 -0.18 -4.62 -12.49
N ARG A 46 0.01 -5.44 -11.44
CA ARG A 46 -0.83 -6.62 -11.19
C ARG A 46 -2.27 -6.25 -10.84
N VAL A 47 -2.47 -5.25 -9.98
CA VAL A 47 -3.81 -4.77 -9.64
C VAL A 47 -4.50 -4.18 -10.87
N ARG A 48 -3.82 -3.31 -11.64
CA ARG A 48 -4.42 -2.69 -12.84
C ARG A 48 -4.72 -3.70 -13.96
N ARG A 49 -4.00 -4.83 -14.02
CA ARG A 49 -4.35 -5.94 -14.91
C ARG A 49 -5.69 -6.58 -14.53
N ALA A 50 -6.03 -6.64 -13.24
CA ALA A 50 -7.27 -7.20 -12.74
C ALA A 50 -8.43 -6.17 -12.65
N VAL A 51 -8.10 -4.90 -12.41
CA VAL A 51 -9.03 -3.77 -12.25
C VAL A 51 -8.42 -2.55 -12.91
N ARG A 52 -8.72 -2.32 -14.19
CA ARG A 52 -8.06 -1.28 -15.01
C ARG A 52 -8.27 0.15 -14.48
N SER A 53 -9.37 0.39 -13.77
CA SER A 53 -9.71 1.68 -13.17
C SER A 53 -9.08 1.92 -11.78
N ALA A 54 -8.32 0.97 -11.23
CA ALA A 54 -7.77 1.10 -9.88
C ALA A 54 -6.88 2.36 -9.75
N ASN A 55 -7.27 3.26 -8.85
CA ASN A 55 -6.56 4.51 -8.57
C ASN A 55 -5.45 4.27 -7.53
N ILE A 56 -4.25 3.96 -8.01
CA ILE A 56 -3.05 3.75 -7.18
C ILE A 56 -2.05 4.87 -7.46
N GLN A 57 -1.64 5.57 -6.42
CA GLN A 57 -0.69 6.68 -6.47
C GLN A 57 0.45 6.47 -5.49
N CYS A 58 1.62 6.99 -5.83
CA CYS A 58 2.80 7.03 -4.98
C CYS A 58 3.27 8.47 -4.88
N THR A 59 3.56 8.96 -3.68
CA THR A 59 4.08 10.32 -3.48
C THR A 59 5.53 10.46 -3.93
N GLY A 60 6.26 9.35 -4.07
CA GLY A 60 7.72 9.37 -4.12
C GLY A 60 8.32 9.70 -2.75
N PHE A 61 9.60 10.07 -2.74
CA PHE A 61 10.28 10.45 -1.49
C PHE A 61 9.57 11.62 -0.81
N VAL A 62 9.30 11.48 0.49
CA VAL A 62 8.68 12.50 1.35
C VAL A 62 9.55 12.64 2.59
N ASP A 63 9.79 13.88 3.02
CA ASP A 63 10.47 14.15 4.30
C ASP A 63 9.68 13.50 5.44
N TYR A 64 10.39 12.84 6.35
CA TYR A 64 9.75 12.11 7.46
C TYR A 64 8.80 13.00 8.27
N ASN A 65 9.13 14.27 8.43
CA ASN A 65 8.30 15.23 9.19
C ASN A 65 6.94 15.50 8.52
N LEU A 66 6.80 15.21 7.22
CA LEU A 66 5.58 15.42 6.45
C LEU A 66 4.74 14.14 6.29
N ILE A 67 5.25 12.98 6.74
CA ILE A 67 4.54 11.70 6.62
C ILE A 67 3.23 11.74 7.43
N ALA A 68 3.26 12.31 8.64
CA ALA A 68 2.09 12.39 9.50
C ALA A 68 0.93 13.16 8.84
N ASP A 69 1.24 14.26 8.16
CA ASP A 69 0.24 15.07 7.46
C ASP A 69 -0.41 14.29 6.30
N GLY A 70 0.40 13.56 5.53
CA GLY A 70 -0.11 12.71 4.45
C GLY A 70 -0.97 11.55 4.98
N LEU A 71 -0.57 10.92 6.09
CA LEU A 71 -1.36 9.87 6.74
C LEU A 71 -2.68 10.42 7.31
N GLY A 72 -2.68 11.65 7.82
CA GLY A 72 -3.87 12.31 8.37
C GLY A 72 -4.98 12.56 7.34
N GLN A 73 -4.67 12.49 6.03
CA GLN A 73 -5.66 12.57 4.96
C GLN A 73 -6.32 11.21 4.63
N ALA A 74 -5.77 10.11 5.15
CA ALA A 74 -6.30 8.78 4.90
C ALA A 74 -7.50 8.48 5.79
N HIS A 75 -8.50 7.81 5.24
CA HIS A 75 -9.65 7.32 6.01
C HIS A 75 -9.35 5.99 6.73
N VAL A 76 -8.45 5.17 6.17
CA VAL A 76 -8.09 3.84 6.66
C VAL A 76 -6.62 3.59 6.36
N GLY A 77 -5.88 3.05 7.35
CA GLY A 77 -4.55 2.47 7.16
C GLY A 77 -4.63 0.97 6.92
N ILE A 78 -3.85 0.44 5.97
CA ILE A 78 -3.77 -1.00 5.68
C ILE A 78 -2.34 -1.46 5.89
N ILE A 79 -2.20 -2.60 6.57
CA ILE A 79 -0.91 -3.23 6.86
C ILE A 79 -0.98 -4.70 6.40
N PRO A 80 -0.79 -4.99 5.10
CA PRO A 80 -1.06 -6.30 4.52
C PRO A 80 0.19 -7.20 4.54
N TYR A 81 0.66 -7.54 5.75
CA TYR A 81 1.84 -8.39 5.92
C TYR A 81 1.52 -9.86 5.65
N GLU A 82 2.37 -10.51 4.87
CA GLU A 82 2.47 -11.97 4.87
C GLU A 82 3.04 -12.44 6.21
N SER A 83 2.56 -13.60 6.69
CA SER A 83 3.13 -14.21 7.89
C SER A 83 4.60 -14.50 7.68
N SER A 84 5.44 -14.09 8.62
CA SER A 84 6.88 -14.27 8.61
C SER A 84 7.32 -14.80 9.98
N VAL A 85 8.40 -15.59 10.00
CA VAL A 85 8.96 -16.15 11.24
C VAL A 85 9.64 -15.07 12.12
N GLY A 86 9.79 -13.86 11.59
CA GLY A 86 10.33 -12.70 12.28
C GLY A 86 9.23 -11.91 13.02
N THR A 87 9.58 -11.37 14.18
CA THR A 87 8.72 -10.62 15.10
C THR A 87 8.21 -9.31 14.49
N HIS A 88 7.22 -9.37 13.61
CA HIS A 88 6.52 -8.17 13.14
C HIS A 88 5.42 -7.81 14.14
N SER A 89 5.66 -6.78 14.94
CA SER A 89 4.62 -6.19 15.79
C SER A 89 3.77 -5.24 14.94
N ALA A 90 2.50 -5.58 14.72
CA ALA A 90 1.53 -4.65 14.15
C ALA A 90 0.86 -3.87 15.30
N PHE A 91 1.02 -2.55 15.31
CA PHE A 91 0.20 -1.66 16.14
C PHE A 91 -0.99 -1.19 15.30
N VAL A 92 -2.20 -1.37 15.82
CA VAL A 92 -3.44 -0.85 15.24
C VAL A 92 -3.89 0.33 16.11
N ALA A 93 -4.16 1.47 15.49
CA ALA A 93 -4.79 2.64 16.12
C ALA A 93 -6.24 2.72 15.63
#